data_AF-A0A9P6KDE3-F1
#
_entry.id   AF-A0A9P6KDE3-F1
#
_cell.length_a   1.000
_cell.length_b   1.000
_cell.length_c   1.000
_cell.angle_alpha   90.00
_cell.angle_beta   90.00
_cell.angle_gamma   90.00
#
_symmetry.space_group_name_H-M   'P 1'
#
loop_
_entity.id
_entity.type
_entity.pdbx_description
1 polymer ?
#
loop_
_entity_poly.entity_id
_entity_poly.type
_entity_poly.pdbx_seq_one_letter_code
_entity_poly.pdbx_strand_id
1 'polypeptide(L)'
;MPTELSVSSDDQEMSGGEVIWDENMEMALFYASIKFKPVGMHKHFRMINLHRHFTKLSHTPCTIQDLWDKLGTMYDLQTLDEREDLGLFAEDEEMDEDEDRDFSFKHSEEFVLPLHDFDHLVTE
;
A
#
# COMPACT_ATOMS: atom_id res chain seq x y z
N MET A 1 9.91 45.84 20.93
CA MET A 1 10.81 44.68 21.07
C MET A 1 10.02 43.45 20.63
N PRO A 2 10.19 42.96 19.39
CA PRO A 2 9.62 41.66 18.99
C PRO A 2 10.57 40.53 19.41
N THR A 3 10.03 39.53 20.09
CA THR A 3 10.74 38.33 20.54
C THR A 3 10.81 37.34 19.38
N GLU A 4 12.01 36.98 18.94
CA GLU A 4 12.21 35.96 17.92
C GLU A 4 11.91 34.57 18.50
N LEU A 5 10.93 33.89 17.91
CA LEU A 5 10.65 32.48 18.16
C LEU A 5 11.63 31.66 17.32
N SER A 6 12.60 31.05 17.99
CA SER A 6 13.47 30.03 17.40
C SER A 6 12.64 28.78 17.12
N VAL A 7 12.15 28.64 15.88
CA VAL A 7 11.71 27.34 15.35
C VAL A 7 12.98 26.53 15.12
N SER A 8 13.17 25.52 15.96
CA SER A 8 14.18 24.49 15.75
C SER A 8 13.72 23.65 14.55
N SER A 9 14.30 23.90 13.39
CA SER A 9 14.26 22.96 12.26
C SER A 9 15.10 21.74 12.66
N ASP A 10 14.46 20.74 13.26
CA ASP A 10 14.95 19.36 13.19
C ASP A 10 14.60 18.81 11.80
N ASP A 11 15.23 19.38 10.77
CA ASP A 11 15.42 18.69 9.50
C ASP A 11 16.58 17.72 9.72
N GLN A 12 16.25 16.59 10.34
CA GLN A 12 17.16 15.48 10.48
C GLN A 12 17.43 14.96 9.06
N GLU A 13 18.49 15.46 8.42
CA GLU A 13 19.06 14.89 7.20
C GLU A 13 19.40 13.42 7.49
N MET A 14 18.46 12.54 7.16
CA MET A 14 18.66 11.10 7.20
C MET A 14 19.64 10.77 6.08
N SER A 15 20.91 10.63 6.48
CA SER A 15 22.05 10.34 5.64
C SER A 15 21.71 9.33 4.54
N GLY A 16 22.06 9.66 3.29
CA GLY A 16 21.94 8.80 2.10
C GLY A 16 22.85 7.57 2.13
N GLY A 17 22.66 6.74 3.16
CA GLY A 17 23.14 5.36 3.17
C GLY A 17 22.13 4.49 2.45
N GLU A 18 22.61 3.63 1.56
CA GLU A 18 21.79 2.63 0.89
C GLU A 18 21.12 1.73 1.94
N VAL A 19 19.79 1.67 1.91
CA VAL A 19 19.01 0.85 2.85
C VAL A 19 19.21 -0.63 2.50
N ILE A 20 19.77 -1.40 3.43
CA ILE A 20 19.88 -2.85 3.32
C ILE A 20 18.54 -3.47 3.73
N TRP A 21 17.88 -4.13 2.79
CA TRP A 21 16.58 -4.77 3.01
C TRP A 21 16.73 -6.14 3.68
N ASP A 22 16.23 -6.26 4.90
CA ASP A 22 16.04 -7.53 5.62
C ASP A 22 14.63 -8.10 5.36
N GLU A 23 14.47 -9.42 5.53
CA GLU A 23 13.20 -10.13 5.39
C GLU A 23 12.11 -9.53 6.30
N ASN A 24 12.50 -9.11 7.51
CA ASN A 24 11.58 -8.45 8.45
C ASN A 24 11.10 -7.08 7.96
N MET A 25 11.96 -6.33 7.26
CA MET A 25 11.59 -5.05 6.66
C MET A 25 10.63 -5.28 5.49
N GLU A 26 10.88 -6.28 4.65
CA GLU A 26 9.97 -6.62 3.55
C GLU A 26 8.59 -7.06 4.07
N MET A 27 8.55 -7.90 5.10
CA MET A 27 7.30 -8.27 5.76
C MET A 27 6.56 -7.04 6.29
N ALA A 28 7.25 -6.15 7.02
CA ALA A 28 6.67 -4.90 7.53
C ALA A 28 6.12 -4.00 6.41
N LEU A 29 6.82 -3.93 5.28
CA LEU A 29 6.38 -3.20 4.09
C LEU A 29 5.10 -3.79 3.52
N PHE A 30 5.02 -5.12 3.39
CA PHE A 30 3.83 -5.78 2.88
C PHE A 30 2.62 -5.58 3.79
N TYR A 31 2.78 -5.78 5.10
CA TYR A 31 1.71 -5.50 6.07
C TYR A 31 1.21 -4.05 5.98
N ALA A 32 2.13 -3.08 5.88
CA ALA A 32 1.76 -1.68 5.74
C ALA A 32 1.06 -1.39 4.40
N SER A 33 1.49 -2.01 3.30
CA SER A 33 0.94 -1.80 1.95
C SER A 33 -0.49 -2.33 1.77
N ILE A 34 -0.85 -3.39 2.52
CA ILE A 34 -2.21 -3.93 2.53
C ILE A 34 -3.19 -2.91 3.13
N LYS A 35 -2.82 -2.29 4.26
CA LYS A 35 -3.65 -1.27 4.93
C LYS A 35 -3.61 0.09 4.22
N PHE A 36 -2.48 0.44 3.59
CA PHE A 36 -2.26 1.73 2.97
C PHE A 36 -1.76 1.55 1.53
N LYS A 37 -2.70 1.41 0.59
CA LYS A 37 -2.37 1.25 -0.83
C LYS A 37 -1.54 2.43 -1.37
N PRO A 38 -0.33 2.21 -1.91
CA PRO A 38 0.54 3.28 -2.42
C PRO A 38 0.17 3.72 -3.85
N VAL A 39 -1.10 3.61 -4.25
CA VAL A 39 -1.60 3.92 -5.61
C VAL A 39 -2.98 4.60 -5.54
N GLY A 40 -3.38 5.23 -6.64
CA GLY A 40 -4.62 5.99 -6.83
C GLY A 40 -4.53 7.45 -6.41
N MET A 41 -5.67 8.15 -6.51
CA MET A 41 -5.80 9.59 -6.20
C MET A 41 -5.17 10.03 -4.87
N HIS A 42 -5.20 9.18 -3.82
CA HIS A 42 -4.69 9.50 -2.49
C HIS A 42 -3.32 8.87 -2.17
N LYS A 43 -2.57 8.38 -3.16
CA LYS A 43 -1.32 7.62 -2.98
C LYS A 43 -0.28 8.29 -2.09
N HIS A 44 -0.10 9.60 -2.20
CA HIS A 44 0.89 10.33 -1.40
C HIS A 44 0.51 10.36 0.08
N PHE A 45 -0.77 10.56 0.42
CA PHE A 45 -1.25 10.52 1.80
C PHE A 45 -1.18 9.11 2.38
N ARG A 46 -1.55 8.10 1.57
CA ARG A 46 -1.44 6.69 1.95
C ARG A 46 0.01 6.30 2.18
N MET A 47 0.94 6.78 1.36
CA MET A 47 2.38 6.53 1.54
C MET A 47 2.93 7.11 2.84
N ILE A 48 2.49 8.30 3.26
CA ILE A 48 2.89 8.87 4.56
C ILE A 48 2.41 7.97 5.72
N ASN A 49 1.18 7.47 5.64
CA ASN A 49 0.67 6.54 6.65
C ASN A 49 1.37 5.18 6.61
N LEU A 50 1.67 4.66 5.41
CA LEU A 50 2.46 3.46 5.19
C LEU A 50 3.83 3.61 5.85
N HIS A 51 4.55 4.70 5.59
CA HIS A 51 5.87 4.99 6.17
C HIS A 51 5.82 5.03 7.71
N ARG A 52 4.80 5.69 8.27
CA ARG A 52 4.60 5.74 9.72
C ARG A 52 4.30 4.36 10.32
N HIS A 53 3.53 3.53 9.62
CA HIS A 53 3.23 2.17 10.07
C HIS A 53 4.45 1.25 9.96
N PHE A 54 5.16 1.31 8.84
CA PHE A 54 6.41 0.60 8.59
C PHE A 54 7.45 0.91 9.68
N THR A 55 7.67 2.19 9.98
CA THR A 55 8.67 2.63 10.98
C THR A 55 8.39 2.05 12.37
N LYS A 56 7.12 1.83 12.72
CA LYS A 56 6.73 1.19 13.98
C LYS A 56 7.04 -0.31 14.02
N LEU A 57 6.98 -0.98 12.87
CA LEU A 57 7.18 -2.43 12.75
C LEU A 57 8.66 -2.80 12.54
N SER A 58 9.37 -2.06 11.70
CA SER A 58 10.73 -2.41 11.27
C SER A 58 11.83 -1.87 12.20
N HIS A 59 11.52 -0.86 13.04
CA HIS A 59 12.46 -0.13 13.90
C HIS A 59 13.72 0.38 13.17
N THR A 60 13.70 0.40 11.84
CA THR A 60 14.85 0.72 11.00
C THR A 60 14.58 2.05 10.30
N PRO A 61 15.54 2.99 10.31
CA PRO A 61 15.39 4.24 9.58
C PRO A 61 15.29 3.99 8.08
N CYS A 62 14.20 4.45 7.48
CA CYS A 62 13.93 4.37 6.05
C CYS A 62 13.26 5.67 5.62
N THR A 63 13.61 6.23 4.46
CA THR A 63 12.93 7.40 3.93
C THR A 63 11.70 7.00 3.11
N ILE A 64 10.81 7.95 2.83
CA ILE A 64 9.67 7.72 1.94
C ILE A 64 10.14 7.36 0.52
N GLN A 65 11.26 7.93 0.08
CA GLN A 65 11.81 7.64 -1.25
C GLN A 65 12.29 6.19 -1.34
N ASP A 66 12.98 5.68 -0.32
CA ASP A 66 13.44 4.28 -0.29
C ASP A 66 12.26 3.30 -0.37
N LEU A 67 11.12 3.64 0.24
CA LEU A 67 9.89 2.83 0.15
C LEU A 67 9.32 2.83 -1.26
N TRP A 68 9.26 3.99 -1.92
CA TRP A 68 8.84 4.07 -3.33
C TRP A 68 9.75 3.27 -4.24
N ASP A 69 11.06 3.42 -4.05
CA ASP A 69 12.06 2.73 -4.87
C ASP A 69 11.92 1.22 -4.69
N LYS A 70 11.81 0.74 -3.44
CA LYS A 70 11.59 -0.68 -3.16
C LYS A 70 10.28 -1.19 -3.75
N LEU A 71 9.17 -0.47 -3.59
CA LEU A 71 7.89 -0.87 -4.18
C LEU A 71 7.96 -0.91 -5.71
N GLY A 72 8.67 0.04 -6.33
CA GLY A 72 8.91 0.08 -7.77
C GLY A 72 9.78 -1.08 -8.29
N THR A 73 10.63 -1.69 -7.44
CA THR A 73 11.34 -2.93 -7.82
C THR A 73 10.44 -4.17 -7.86
N MET A 74 9.32 -4.15 -7.13
CA MET A 74 8.43 -5.31 -6.95
C MET A 74 7.15 -5.22 -7.78
N TYR A 75 6.67 -4.00 -8.02
CA TYR A 75 5.39 -3.73 -8.66
C TYR A 75 5.51 -2.68 -9.76
N ASP A 76 4.73 -2.84 -10.81
CA ASP A 76 4.47 -1.77 -11.77
C ASP A 76 3.42 -0.81 -11.17
N LEU A 77 3.92 0.16 -10.40
CA LEU A 77 3.10 1.15 -9.72
C LEU A 77 2.30 2.03 -10.70
N GLN A 78 2.79 2.25 -11.92
CA GLN A 78 2.09 3.08 -12.90
C GLN A 78 0.83 2.36 -13.39
N THR A 79 0.96 1.10 -13.82
CA THR A 79 -0.18 0.31 -14.27
C THR A 79 -1.22 0.12 -13.15
N LEU A 80 -0.78 -0.02 -11.90
CA LEU A 80 -1.67 -0.12 -10.74
C LEU A 80 -2.41 1.19 -10.46
N ASP A 81 -1.72 2.33 -10.54
CA ASP A 81 -2.30 3.66 -10.36
C ASP A 81 -3.41 3.94 -11.39
N GLU A 82 -3.15 3.63 -12.66
CA GLU A 82 -4.13 3.78 -13.74
C GLU A 82 -5.39 2.92 -13.52
N ARG A 83 -5.25 1.72 -12.97
CA ARG A 83 -6.40 0.83 -12.69
C ARG A 83 -7.22 1.26 -11.47
N GLU A 84 -6.56 1.75 -10.43
CA GLU A 84 -7.24 2.27 -9.24
C GLU A 84 -8.07 3.51 -9.60
N ASP A 85 -7.53 4.40 -10.44
CA ASP A 85 -8.23 5.59 -10.93
C ASP A 85 -9.44 5.25 -11.83
N LEU A 86 -9.47 4.06 -12.45
CA LEU A 86 -10.63 3.54 -13.18
C LEU A 86 -11.73 2.98 -12.25
N GLY A 87 -11.51 2.98 -10.93
CA GLY A 87 -12.48 2.51 -9.94
C GLY A 87 -12.66 0.99 -9.90
N LEU A 88 -11.77 0.23 -10.54
CA LEU A 88 -11.86 -1.24 -10.61
C LEU A 88 -11.66 -1.94 -9.26
N PHE A 89 -11.13 -1.21 -8.26
CA PHE A 89 -10.79 -1.73 -6.94
C PHE A 89 -11.33 -0.87 -5.79
N ALA A 90 -12.29 0.03 -6.07
CA ALA A 90 -12.79 1.03 -5.12
C ALA A 90 -13.62 0.43 -3.95
N GLU A 91 -13.92 -0.86 -3.99
CA GLU A 91 -14.86 -1.52 -3.07
C GLU A 91 -14.19 -2.05 -1.78
N ASP A 92 -12.86 -2.07 -1.71
CA ASP A 92 -12.08 -2.65 -0.60
C ASP A 92 -11.70 -1.64 0.51
N GLU A 93 -12.13 -0.37 0.44
CA GLU A 93 -11.62 0.69 1.33
C GLU A 93 -12.19 0.67 2.77
N GLU A 94 -13.22 -0.14 3.05
CA GLU A 94 -13.81 -0.26 4.40
C GLU A 94 -13.34 -1.53 5.13
N MET A 95 -12.03 -1.68 5.33
CA MET A 95 -11.47 -2.71 6.21
C MET A 95 -11.33 -2.14 7.63
N ASP A 96 -12.44 -2.11 8.36
CA ASP A 96 -12.51 -1.71 9.78
C ASP A 96 -11.70 -2.65 10.69
N GLU A 97 -11.26 -2.11 11.84
CA GLU A 97 -10.31 -2.73 12.80
C GLU A 97 -10.90 -3.87 13.67
N ASP A 98 -11.84 -4.65 13.15
CA ASP A 98 -12.36 -5.82 13.86
C ASP A 98 -11.54 -7.06 13.50
N GLU A 99 -10.78 -7.59 14.48
CA GLU A 99 -9.88 -8.74 14.36
C GLU A 99 -10.56 -10.09 14.02
N ASP A 100 -11.88 -10.13 13.81
CA ASP A 100 -12.61 -11.34 13.45
C ASP A 100 -12.90 -11.38 11.94
N ARG A 101 -11.96 -12.01 11.22
CA ARG A 101 -12.07 -12.34 9.79
C ARG A 101 -13.47 -12.87 9.41
N ASP A 102 -14.09 -12.17 8.47
CA ASP A 102 -14.46 -12.83 7.22
C ASP A 102 -13.78 -12.01 6.12
N PHE A 103 -12.74 -12.57 5.47
CA PHE A 103 -12.28 -12.12 4.14
C PHE A 103 -13.36 -12.46 3.12
N SER A 104 -14.57 -12.02 3.42
CA SER A 104 -15.72 -12.10 2.58
C SER A 104 -15.38 -11.15 1.46
N PHE A 105 -14.79 -11.72 0.42
CA PHE A 105 -14.67 -11.18 -0.92
C PHE A 105 -16.10 -10.92 -1.41
N LYS A 106 -16.79 -9.96 -0.78
CA LYS A 106 -18.18 -9.64 -1.03
C LYS A 106 -18.16 -8.75 -2.25
N HIS A 107 -18.69 -9.30 -3.34
CA HIS A 107 -18.95 -8.62 -4.63
C HIS A 107 -17.82 -8.58 -5.67
N SER A 108 -17.02 -9.65 -5.81
CA SER A 108 -16.94 -10.13 -7.20
C SER A 108 -18.32 -10.69 -7.51
N GLU A 109 -19.04 -10.10 -8.47
CA GLU A 109 -20.19 -10.74 -9.10
C GLU A 109 -19.93 -12.25 -9.15
N GLU A 110 -20.83 -13.05 -8.57
CA GLU A 110 -20.69 -14.51 -8.55
C GLU A 110 -20.30 -14.94 -9.97
N PHE A 111 -19.13 -15.59 -10.12
CA PHE A 111 -18.63 -15.94 -11.44
C PHE A 111 -19.69 -16.78 -12.16
N VAL A 112 -20.41 -16.15 -13.09
CA VAL A 112 -21.36 -16.85 -13.93
C VAL A 112 -20.59 -17.36 -15.13
N LEU A 113 -20.34 -18.67 -15.15
CA LEU A 113 -19.75 -19.33 -16.31
C LEU A 113 -20.60 -18.98 -17.55
N PRO A 114 -20.04 -18.37 -18.62
CA PRO A 114 -20.78 -18.08 -19.84
C PRO A 114 -21.22 -19.40 -20.49
N LEU A 115 -22.39 -19.90 -20.10
CA LEU A 115 -22.84 -21.24 -20.46
C LEU A 115 -22.86 -21.42 -21.98
N HIS A 116 -23.20 -20.38 -22.75
CA HIS A 116 -23.15 -20.47 -24.22
C HIS A 116 -21.78 -20.92 -24.75
N ASP A 117 -20.68 -20.48 -24.15
CA ASP A 117 -19.33 -20.77 -24.64
C ASP A 117 -18.77 -22.06 -24.04
N PHE A 118 -19.18 -22.41 -22.81
CA PHE A 118 -18.55 -23.47 -22.01
C PHE A 118 -19.46 -24.63 -21.59
N ASP A 119 -20.74 -24.67 -22.02
CA ASP A 119 -21.70 -25.74 -21.68
C ASP A 119 -21.18 -27.15 -22.01
N HIS A 120 -20.39 -27.26 -23.08
CA HIS A 120 -19.79 -28.52 -23.53
C HIS A 120 -18.78 -29.14 -22.54
N LEU A 121 -18.23 -28.37 -21.58
CA LEU A 121 -17.27 -28.87 -20.58
C LEU A 121 -17.94 -29.54 -19.38
N VAL A 122 -19.23 -29.28 -19.14
CA VAL A 122 -19.97 -29.81 -17.99
C VAL A 122 -20.94 -30.93 -18.37
N THR A 123 -21.07 -31.22 -19.66
CA THR A 123 -22.00 -32.23 -20.21
C THR A 123 -21.34 -33.56 -20.59
N GLU A 124 -20.04 -33.75 -20.31
CA GLU A 124 -19.29 -34.99 -20.58
C GLU A 124 -19.25 -35.96 -19.38
#